data_AF-A0A3C7VZW8-F1
#
_entry.id   AF-A0A3C7VZW8-F1
#
_cell.length_a   1.000
_cell.length_b   1.000
_cell.length_c   1.000
_cell.angle_alpha   90.00
_cell.angle_beta   90.00
_cell.angle_gamma   90.00
#
_symmetry.space_group_name_H-M   'P 1'
#
loop_
_entity.id
_entity.type
_entity.pdbx_description
1 polymer ?
#
loop_
_entity_poly.entity_id
_entity_poly.type
_entity_poly.pdbx_seq_one_letter_code
_entity_poly.pdbx_strand_id
1 'polypeptide(L)' 'MQRLLPTAAQHLEDHGLLLLEVGNSWPALEARYPRFPFTWVELERGGHGVAAITARELRDHAGALAYNAGAVTGQD' A
#
# COMPACT_ATOMS: atom_id res chain seq x y z
N MET A 1 -2.60 7.86 -3.42
CA MET A 1 -2.26 6.43 -3.19
C MET A 1 -3.09 5.50 -4.06
N GLN A 2 -4.40 5.73 -4.20
CA GLN A 2 -5.32 4.91 -5.00
C GLN A 2 -4.93 4.69 -6.47
N ARG A 3 -4.20 5.63 -7.07
CA ARG A 3 -3.68 5.49 -8.45
C ARG A 3 -2.24 4.98 -8.50
N LEU A 4 -1.46 5.20 -7.43
CA LEU A 4 -0.03 4.91 -7.39
C LEU A 4 0.23 3.42 -7.13
N LEU A 5 -0.31 2.86 -6.04
CA LEU A 5 -0.03 1.48 -5.65
C LEU A 5 -0.44 0.46 -6.73
N PRO A 6 -1.61 0.59 -7.40
CA PRO A 6 -1.99 -0.36 -8.46
C PRO A 6 -1.09 -0.32 -9.70
N THR A 7 -0.38 0.78 -9.95
CA THR A 7 0.50 0.94 -11.12
C THR A 7 1.98 0.88 -10.77
N ALA A 8 2.34 0.91 -9.48
CA ALA A 8 3.74 1.00 -9.04
C ALA A 8 4.62 -0.14 -9.58
N ALA A 9 4.08 -1.35 -9.69
CA ALA A 9 4.80 -2.50 -10.24
C ALA A 9 5.28 -2.29 -11.69
N GLN A 10 4.63 -1.42 -12.46
CA GLN A 10 4.99 -1.13 -13.86
C GLN A 10 6.23 -0.24 -13.98
N HIS A 11 6.66 0.38 -12.87
CA HIS A 11 7.80 1.29 -12.81
C HIS A 11 9.00 0.68 -12.08
N LEU A 12 8.91 -0.59 -11.69
CA LEU A 12 9.95 -1.29 -10.94
C LEU A 12 10.45 -2.50 -11.73
N GLU A 13 11.77 -2.65 -11.75
CA GLU A 13 12.44 -3.89 -12.15
C GLU A 13 12.05 -5.04 -11.21
N ASP A 14 12.33 -6.29 -11.61
CA ASP A 14 11.91 -7.50 -10.87
C ASP A 14 12.36 -7.54 -9.41
N HIS A 15 13.52 -6.96 -9.11
CA HIS A 15 14.08 -6.85 -7.76
C HIS A 15 13.93 -5.44 -7.15
N GLY A 16 13.07 -4.60 -7.74
CA GLY A 16 12.85 -3.23 -7.30
C GLY A 16 12.14 -3.15 -5.94
N LEU A 17 12.38 -2.05 -5.22
CA LEU A 17 11.77 -1.71 -3.94
C LEU A 17 11.13 -0.34 -4.02
N LEU A 18 9.86 -0.24 -3.60
CA LEU A 18 9.17 1.00 -3.33
C LEU A 18 9.27 1.31 -1.83
N LEU A 19 9.84 2.47 -1.50
CA LEU A 19 9.67 3.09 -0.20
C LEU A 19 8.56 4.14 -0.30
N LEU A 20 7.50 3.97 0.49
CA LEU A 20 6.34 4.86 0.48
C LEU A 20 6.17 5.52 1.85
N GLU A 21 6.38 6.83 1.90
CA GLU A 21 6.13 7.65 3.10
C GLU A 21 4.70 8.21 3.07
N VAL A 22 3.93 7.92 4.11
CA VAL A 22 2.55 8.42 4.31
C VAL A 22 2.36 9.10 5.67
N GLY A 23 3.38 9.12 6.54
CA GLY A 23 3.31 9.68 7.88
C GLY A 23 2.09 9.17 8.67
N ASN A 24 1.38 10.10 9.31
CA ASN A 24 0.19 9.80 10.13
C ASN A 24 -0.99 9.18 9.36
N SER A 25 -0.94 9.10 8.02
CA SER A 25 -2.01 8.48 7.22
C SER A 25 -1.88 6.96 7.08
N TRP A 26 -0.87 6.33 7.69
CA TRP A 26 -0.65 4.89 7.63
C TRP A 26 -1.87 4.03 8.04
N PRO A 27 -2.64 4.34 9.10
CA PRO A 27 -3.79 3.51 9.48
C PRO A 27 -4.92 3.61 8.45
N ALA A 28 -5.08 4.77 7.81
CA ALA A 28 -6.04 4.96 6.73
C ALA A 28 -5.64 4.16 5.49
N LEU A 29 -4.34 3.97 5.23
CA LEU A 29 -3.85 3.14 4.15
C LEU A 29 -4.13 1.65 4.42
N GLU A 30 -3.88 1.17 5.64
CA GLU A 30 -4.22 -0.20 6.05
C GLU A 30 -5.73 -0.47 5.96
N ALA A 31 -6.55 0.46 6.47
CA ALA A 31 -8.00 0.35 6.39
C ALA A 31 -8.50 0.31 4.94
N ARG A 32 -7.82 1.01 4.02
CA ARG A 32 -8.17 0.99 2.59
C ARG A 32 -7.77 -0.32 1.91
N TYR A 33 -6.65 -0.92 2.32
CA TYR A 33 -6.10 -2.13 1.71
C TYR A 33 -5.87 -3.23 2.78
N PRO A 34 -6.94 -3.72 3.44
CA PRO A 34 -6.81 -4.59 4.61
C PRO A 34 -6.24 -5.98 4.30
N ARG A 35 -6.11 -6.33 3.01
CA ARG A 35 -5.56 -7.59 2.53
C ARG A 35 -4.15 -7.45 1.95
N PHE A 36 -3.59 -6.24 1.93
CA PHE A 36 -2.23 -6.00 1.47
C PHE A 36 -1.27 -6.06 2.68
N PRO A 37 -0.25 -6.93 2.67
CA PRO A 37 0.63 -7.11 3.82
C PRO A 37 1.70 -6.02 3.86
N PHE A 38 1.36 -4.82 4.36
CA PHE A 38 2.33 -3.74 4.48
C PHE A 38 3.47 -4.13 5.45
N THR A 39 4.70 -3.93 5.02
CA THR A 39 5.88 -3.93 5.90
C THR A 39 6.18 -2.48 6.29
N TRP A 40 5.82 -2.09 7.51
CA TRP A 40 6.16 -0.79 8.07
C TRP A 40 7.59 -0.80 8.63
N VAL A 41 8.41 0.17 8.21
CA VAL A 41 9.81 0.26 8.61
C VAL A 41 9.92 0.99 9.94
N GLU A 42 10.63 0.38 10.89
CA GLU A 42 11.03 1.02 12.13
C GLU A 42 12.26 1.90 11.89
N LEU A 43 12.19 3.18 12.28
CA LEU A 43 13.27 4.16 12.08
C LEU A 43 14.04 4.37 13.38
N GLU A 44 15.38 4.34 13.30
CA GLU A 44 16.28 4.48 14.47
C GLU A 44 16.09 5.80 15.26
N ARG A 45 15.61 6.85 14.60
CA ARG A 45 15.38 8.18 15.20
C ARG A 45 13.90 8.47 15.47
N GLY A 46 13.05 7.44 15.46
CA GLY A 46 11.61 7.56 15.56
C GLY A 46 10.96 8.06 14.27
N GLY A 47 9.62 8.10 14.28
CA GLY A 47 8.79 8.36 13.09
C GLY A 47 8.08 7.09 12.61
N HIS A 48 6.93 7.26 11.96
CA HIS A 48 6.08 6.18 11.47
C HIS A 48 5.55 6.52 10.09
N GLY A 49 5.10 5.50 9.36
CA GLY A 49 4.43 5.68 8.08
C GLY A 49 5.32 5.51 6.85
N VAL A 50 6.52 4.95 6.99
CA VAL A 50 7.31 4.44 5.86
C VAL A 50 6.95 2.97 5.64
N ALA A 51 6.42 2.62 4.48
CA ALA A 51 6.27 1.23 4.05
C ALA A 51 7.37 0.84 3.06
N ALA A 52 7.90 -0.38 3.22
CA ALA A 52 8.76 -1.03 2.24
C ALA A 52 7.94 -2.08 1.47
N ILE A 53 7.94 -1.99 0.15
CA ILE A 53 7.13 -2.87 -0.71
C ILE A 53 7.95 -3.27 -1.93
N THR A 54 8.19 -4.56 -2.11
CA THR A 54 8.89 -5.10 -3.26
C THR A 54 8.02 -5.08 -4.52
N ALA A 55 8.65 -5.04 -5.69
CA ALA A 55 7.96 -5.19 -6.97
C ALA A 55 7.16 -6.51 -7.03
N ARG A 56 7.70 -7.58 -6.44
CA ARG A 56 7.03 -8.88 -6.31
C ARG A 56 5.75 -8.78 -5.50
N GLU A 57 5.76 -8.17 -4.31
CA GLU A 57 4.55 -8.02 -3.48
C GLU A 57 3.46 -7.20 -4.19
N LEU A 58 3.83 -6.13 -4.91
CA LEU A 58 2.88 -5.35 -5.70
C LEU A 58 2.20 -6.20 -6.79
N ARG A 59 2.94 -7.13 -7.42
CA ARG A 59 2.42 -8.03 -8.47
C ARG A 59 1.59 -9.17 -7.87
N ASP A 60 2.13 -9.85 -6.87
CA ASP A 60 1.52 -11.01 -6.21
C ASP A 60 0.20 -10.61 -5.52
N HIS A 61 0.08 -9.36 -5.05
CA HIS A 61 -1.10 -8.84 -4.36
C HIS A 61 -1.87 -7.77 -5.15
N ALA A 62 -1.71 -7.69 -6.48
CA ALA A 62 -2.40 -6.68 -7.31
C ALA A 62 -3.94 -6.66 -7.11
N GLY A 63 -4.55 -7.83 -6.91
CA GLY A 63 -5.99 -7.94 -6.61
C GLY A 63 -6.41 -7.35 -5.26
N ALA A 64 -5.51 -7.27 -4.27
CA ALA A 64 -5.76 -6.60 -3.00
C ALA A 64 -5.67 -5.08 -3.12
N LEU A 65 -4.96 -4.57 -4.12
CA LEU A 65 -4.81 -3.15 -4.45
C LEU A 65 -5.86 -2.64 -5.43
N ALA A 66 -6.58 -3.54 -6.10
CA ALA A 66 -7.67 -3.20 -7.00
C ALA A 66 -8.77 -2.41 -6.25
N TYR A 67 -9.15 -1.28 -6.83
CA TYR A 67 -10.11 -0.35 -6.24
C TYR A 67 -11.48 -1.00 -6.02
N ASN A 68 -11.94 -1.07 -4.76
CA ASN A 68 -13.35 -1.34 -4.44
C ASN A 68 -14.13 -0.01 -4.46
N ALA A 69 -15.04 0.11 -5.44
CA ALA A 69 -15.93 1.25 -5.63
C ALA A 69 -17.21 1.21 -4.76
N GLY A 70 -17.39 0.21 -3.89
CA GLY A 70 -18.73 -0.14 -3.37
C GLY A 70 -18.79 -0.50 -1.89
N ALA A 71 -18.19 0.30 -1.01
CA ALA A 71 -18.52 0.26 0.43
C ALA A 71 -19.23 1.55 0.87
N VAL A 72 -20.13 2.06 0.02
CA VAL A 72 -21.30 2.82 0.51
C VAL A 72 -22.36 1.75 0.70
N THR A 73 -22.49 1.26 1.93
CA THR A 73 -23.66 0.48 2.33
C THR A 73 -24.89 1.37 2.12
N GLY A 74 -25.81 0.91 1.27
CA GLY A 74 -27.18 1.37 1.32
C GLY A 74 -27.66 1.24 2.76
N GLN A 75 -28.15 2.35 3.30
CA GLN A 75 -28.95 2.34 4.51
C GLN A 75 -30.40 2.23 4.03
N ASP A 76 -30.96 1.05 4.23
CA ASP A 76 -32.39 0.92 4.56
C ASP A 76 -32.59 1.40 6.01
#